data_AF-A0A8J2QSP2-F1
#
_entry.id   AF-A0A8J2QSP2-F1
#
_cell.length_a   1.000
_cell.length_b   1.000
_cell.length_c   1.000
_cell.angle_alpha   90.00
_cell.angle_beta   90.00
_cell.angle_gamma   90.00
#
_symmetry.space_group_name_H-M   'P 1'
#
loop_
_entity.id
_entity.type
_entity.pdbx_description
1 polymer ?
#
loop_
_entity_poly.entity_id
_entity_poly.type
_entity_poly.pdbx_seq_one_letter_code
_entity_poly.pdbx_strand_id
1 'polypeptide(L)'
;MLSRVALRSAAARQSTALVRTSATESGVRDEKNFPRPVRGEPPKVRLGFLPEEWFQFFHSKTGVTGPYAFGVGLATYLCSKEIYVMEHEYYTGLSLILMVYYGTTKFGPKIAAWLDKEVDAIESGWNKGREECLNDLKNAIESEKDAQWRANGQELLIAAKKENVLLQLEAAYRERMMMVYGEVKRRLDYQLEKTNLERRIAQKNMVDWIVANVTKAITPDQEKQTLDRCIADLAALAGK
;
A
#
# COMPACT_ATOMS: atom_id res chain seq x y z
N MET A 1 -57.63 33.98 -22.51
CA MET A 1 -56.43 33.62 -21.73
C MET A 1 -55.84 32.28 -22.19
N LEU A 2 -55.37 32.19 -23.44
CA LEU A 2 -54.78 30.95 -23.98
C LEU A 2 -53.47 31.18 -24.79
N SER A 3 -52.93 32.40 -24.82
CA SER A 3 -51.75 32.72 -25.65
C SER A 3 -50.40 32.67 -24.90
N ARG A 4 -50.40 32.56 -23.57
CA ARG A 4 -49.15 32.57 -22.77
C ARG A 4 -48.53 31.18 -22.53
N VAL A 5 -49.28 30.10 -22.75
CA VAL A 5 -48.78 28.73 -22.56
C VAL A 5 -48.02 28.24 -23.82
N ALA A 6 -48.46 28.63 -25.02
CA ALA A 6 -47.83 28.20 -26.27
C ALA A 6 -46.41 28.78 -26.50
N LEU A 7 -46.14 29.99 -25.98
CA LEU A 7 -44.82 30.63 -26.10
C LEU A 7 -43.76 30.00 -25.17
N ARG A 8 -44.15 29.36 -24.06
CA ARG A 8 -43.22 28.62 -23.19
C ARG A 8 -42.81 27.27 -23.79
N SER A 9 -43.66 26.62 -24.58
CA SER A 9 -43.33 25.36 -25.25
C SER A 9 -42.41 25.53 -26.47
N ALA A 10 -42.39 26.71 -27.09
CA ALA A 10 -41.55 26.98 -28.26
C ALA A 10 -40.10 27.35 -27.88
N ALA A 11 -39.90 28.04 -26.74
CA ALA A 11 -38.58 28.40 -26.24
C ALA A 11 -37.77 27.20 -25.68
N ALA A 12 -38.43 26.08 -25.38
CA ALA A 12 -37.78 24.85 -24.90
C ALA A 12 -37.21 23.96 -26.04
N ARG A 13 -37.33 24.37 -27.31
CA ARG A 13 -36.95 23.54 -28.47
C ARG A 13 -35.77 24.03 -29.30
N GLN A 14 -35.08 25.10 -28.90
CA GLN A 14 -33.86 25.52 -29.57
C GLN A 14 -32.76 25.74 -28.54
N SER A 15 -31.62 25.09 -28.79
CA SER A 15 -30.34 25.18 -28.07
C SER A 15 -30.33 24.71 -26.61
N THR A 16 -30.04 23.43 -26.41
CA THR A 16 -29.08 23.02 -25.37
C THR A 16 -28.27 21.85 -25.90
N ALA A 17 -26.96 22.07 -25.99
CA ALA A 17 -25.97 21.02 -26.13
C ALA A 17 -26.27 19.85 -25.19
N LEU A 18 -25.96 18.64 -25.64
CA LEU A 18 -26.02 17.41 -24.87
C LEU A 18 -25.04 17.47 -23.69
N VAL A 19 -25.41 18.21 -22.64
CA VAL A 19 -24.89 18.03 -21.28
C VAL A 19 -25.69 16.86 -20.72
N ARG A 20 -25.11 15.66 -20.79
CA ARG A 20 -25.71 14.48 -20.17
C ARG A 20 -25.45 14.55 -18.67
N THR A 21 -26.54 14.75 -17.94
CA THR A 21 -26.63 14.82 -16.48
C THR A 21 -26.07 13.58 -15.80
N SER A 22 -25.26 13.83 -14.78
CA SER A 22 -24.89 12.89 -13.70
C SER A 22 -26.14 12.36 -12.98
N ALA A 23 -26.24 11.03 -12.80
CA ALA A 23 -27.15 10.40 -11.85
C ALA A 23 -26.59 9.05 -11.35
N THR A 24 -26.20 9.04 -10.07
CA THR A 24 -26.29 7.97 -9.05
C THR A 24 -25.58 6.61 -9.23
N GLU A 25 -24.53 6.43 -8.41
CA GLU A 25 -23.90 5.22 -7.82
C GLU A 25 -23.50 3.97 -8.64
N SER A 26 -23.75 3.90 -9.94
CA SER A 26 -23.11 2.91 -10.84
C SER A 26 -22.78 3.52 -12.20
N GLY A 27 -22.45 4.82 -12.19
CA GLY A 27 -22.34 5.70 -13.35
C GLY A 27 -21.12 5.50 -14.26
N VAL A 28 -20.49 4.32 -14.27
CA VAL A 28 -19.55 3.96 -15.33
C VAL A 28 -20.39 3.37 -16.46
N ARG A 29 -20.29 3.94 -17.65
CA ARG A 29 -20.87 3.37 -18.87
C ARG A 29 -20.50 1.88 -18.94
N ASP A 30 -21.49 1.00 -19.13
CA ASP A 30 -21.25 -0.43 -19.33
C ASP A 30 -20.48 -0.66 -20.65
N GLU A 31 -19.16 -0.74 -20.54
CA GLU A 31 -18.28 -0.97 -21.70
C GLU A 31 -18.36 -2.42 -22.21
N LYS A 32 -18.92 -3.35 -21.43
CA LYS A 32 -19.05 -4.76 -21.81
C LYS A 32 -20.25 -4.99 -22.71
N ASN A 33 -21.41 -4.43 -22.38
CA ASN A 33 -22.62 -4.55 -23.20
C ASN A 33 -22.71 -3.44 -24.27
N PHE A 34 -22.11 -2.28 -24.04
CA PHE A 34 -22.12 -1.13 -24.96
C PHE A 34 -20.72 -0.54 -25.16
N PRO A 35 -19.82 -1.25 -25.86
CA PRO A 35 -18.48 -0.75 -26.14
C PRO A 35 -18.55 0.57 -26.91
N ARG A 36 -17.52 1.41 -26.73
CA ARG A 36 -17.39 2.65 -27.53
C ARG A 36 -17.28 2.25 -29.00
N PRO A 37 -18.08 2.86 -29.90
CA PRO A 37 -17.91 2.60 -31.33
C PRO A 37 -16.47 2.96 -31.69
N VAL A 38 -15.72 1.94 -32.09
CA VAL A 38 -14.34 2.08 -32.58
C VAL A 38 -14.42 2.46 -34.04
N ARG A 39 -13.46 3.26 -34.51
CA ARG A 39 -13.34 3.57 -35.94
C ARG A 39 -13.14 2.25 -36.69
N GLY A 40 -14.09 1.89 -37.56
CA GLY A 40 -13.96 0.73 -38.42
C GLY A 40 -12.82 0.92 -39.42
N GLU A 41 -12.16 -0.18 -39.79
CA GLU A 41 -11.19 -0.17 -40.89
C GLU A 41 -11.89 0.19 -42.21
N PRO A 42 -11.22 0.93 -43.10
CA PRO A 42 -11.80 1.25 -44.41
C PRO A 42 -12.06 -0.04 -45.20
N PRO A 43 -13.18 -0.12 -45.95
CA PRO A 43 -13.49 -1.29 -46.76
C PRO A 43 -12.42 -1.48 -47.85
N LYS A 44 -12.15 -2.73 -48.19
CA LYS A 44 -11.12 -3.08 -49.19
C LYS A 44 -11.53 -2.57 -50.58
N VAL A 45 -10.60 -1.89 -51.25
CA VAL A 45 -10.78 -1.37 -52.62
C VAL A 45 -9.73 -2.00 -53.53
N ARG A 46 -10.15 -2.57 -54.65
CA ARG A 46 -9.26 -3.07 -55.71
C ARG A 46 -9.09 -2.01 -56.80
N LEU A 47 -7.91 -1.99 -57.44
CA LEU A 47 -7.57 -1.06 -58.53
C LEU A 47 -7.63 0.44 -58.13
N GLY A 48 -7.68 0.75 -56.83
CA GLY A 48 -7.67 2.11 -56.29
C GLY A 48 -9.02 2.83 -56.26
N PHE A 49 -10.03 2.39 -57.03
CA PHE A 49 -11.35 3.05 -57.08
C PHE A 49 -12.56 2.10 -57.01
N LEU A 50 -12.41 0.79 -57.24
CA LEU A 50 -13.53 -0.16 -57.23
C LEU A 50 -13.60 -0.91 -55.89
N PRO A 51 -14.71 -0.85 -55.14
CA PRO A 51 -14.85 -1.57 -53.88
C PRO A 51 -14.87 -3.08 -54.09
N GLU A 52 -14.38 -3.84 -53.11
CA GLU A 52 -14.41 -5.31 -53.11
C GLU A 52 -15.85 -5.85 -53.27
N GLU A 53 -16.83 -5.14 -52.74
CA GLU A 53 -18.26 -5.47 -52.86
C GLU A 53 -18.70 -5.67 -54.31
N TRP A 54 -18.15 -4.88 -55.25
CA TRP A 54 -18.42 -5.04 -56.67
C TRP A 54 -17.87 -6.37 -57.20
N PHE A 55 -16.67 -6.75 -56.77
CA PHE A 55 -16.07 -8.04 -57.15
C PHE A 55 -16.84 -9.21 -56.54
N GLN A 56 -17.29 -9.09 -55.29
CA GLN A 56 -18.08 -10.11 -54.61
C GLN A 56 -19.44 -10.34 -55.29
N PHE A 57 -20.07 -9.28 -55.78
CA PHE A 57 -21.31 -9.38 -56.57
C PHE A 57 -21.11 -10.27 -57.82
N PHE A 58 -20.09 -9.99 -58.63
CA PHE A 58 -19.78 -10.77 -59.84
C PHE A 58 -19.25 -12.18 -59.53
N HIS A 59 -18.59 -12.38 -58.39
CA HIS A 59 -18.00 -13.65 -58.00
C HIS A 59 -19.03 -14.79 -57.97
N SER A 60 -20.23 -14.52 -57.47
CA SER A 60 -21.32 -15.50 -57.38
C SER A 60 -21.82 -16.02 -58.74
N LYS A 61 -21.60 -15.28 -59.83
CA LYS A 61 -22.13 -15.60 -61.17
C LYS A 61 -21.05 -15.94 -62.19
N THR A 62 -19.91 -15.26 -62.12
CA THR A 62 -18.89 -15.23 -63.17
C THR A 62 -17.49 -15.51 -62.64
N GLY A 63 -17.38 -15.88 -61.35
CA GLY A 63 -16.11 -16.15 -60.68
C GLY A 63 -15.22 -14.92 -60.56
N VAL A 64 -13.94 -15.14 -60.21
CA VAL A 64 -12.95 -14.08 -59.96
C VAL A 64 -12.60 -13.29 -61.23
N THR A 65 -12.64 -13.92 -62.41
CA THR A 65 -12.28 -13.29 -63.69
C THR A 65 -13.41 -12.45 -64.28
N GLY A 66 -14.66 -12.72 -63.88
CA GLY A 66 -15.85 -12.02 -64.35
C GLY A 66 -15.78 -10.49 -64.33
N PRO A 67 -15.51 -9.84 -63.18
CA PRO A 67 -15.45 -8.38 -63.12
C PRO A 67 -14.29 -7.79 -63.93
N TYR A 68 -13.17 -8.50 -64.09
CA TYR A 68 -12.06 -8.05 -64.94
C TYR A 68 -12.40 -8.16 -66.43
N ALA A 69 -12.99 -9.28 -66.86
CA ALA A 69 -13.46 -9.48 -68.23
C ALA A 69 -14.58 -8.49 -68.59
N PHE A 70 -15.48 -8.20 -67.65
CA PHE A 70 -16.50 -7.15 -67.79
C PHE A 70 -15.87 -5.78 -67.97
N GLY A 71 -14.84 -5.43 -67.17
CA GLY A 71 -14.12 -4.15 -67.31
C GLY A 71 -13.47 -3.98 -68.68
N VAL A 72 -12.77 -5.01 -69.18
CA VAL A 72 -12.14 -5.00 -70.52
C VAL A 72 -13.20 -4.95 -71.63
N GLY A 73 -14.28 -5.71 -71.48
CA GLY A 73 -15.41 -5.72 -72.42
C GLY A 73 -16.12 -4.37 -72.49
N LEU A 74 -16.39 -3.74 -71.35
CA LEU A 74 -16.98 -2.40 -71.26
C LEU A 74 -16.07 -1.36 -71.90
N ALA A 75 -14.77 -1.37 -71.59
CA ALA A 75 -13.80 -0.45 -72.18
C ALA A 75 -13.74 -0.60 -73.72
N THR A 76 -13.69 -1.84 -74.22
CA THR A 76 -13.66 -2.12 -75.66
C THR A 76 -14.95 -1.68 -76.35
N TYR A 77 -16.10 -1.88 -75.70
CA TYR A 77 -17.40 -1.42 -76.21
C TYR A 77 -17.48 0.11 -76.28
N LEU A 78 -17.04 0.82 -75.24
CA LEU A 78 -17.03 2.29 -75.20
C LEU A 78 -16.14 2.89 -76.29
N CYS A 79 -14.98 2.30 -76.55
CA CYS A 79 -14.10 2.70 -77.65
C CYS A 79 -14.70 2.34 -79.02
N SER A 80 -15.24 1.12 -79.19
CA SER A 80 -15.80 0.65 -80.47
C SER A 80 -17.07 1.39 -80.89
N LYS A 81 -17.84 1.93 -79.95
CA LYS A 81 -19.05 2.71 -80.21
C LYS A 81 -18.83 4.22 -80.16
N GLU A 82 -17.58 4.67 -80.05
CA GLU A 82 -17.22 6.08 -79.96
C GLU A 82 -17.99 6.85 -78.86
N ILE A 83 -18.50 6.13 -77.85
CA ILE A 83 -19.09 6.75 -76.66
C ILE A 83 -17.97 7.41 -75.84
N TYR A 84 -16.78 6.82 -75.89
CA TYR A 84 -15.54 7.41 -75.41
C TYR A 84 -14.65 7.76 -76.61
N VAL A 85 -14.70 9.02 -77.05
CA VAL A 85 -13.91 9.52 -78.19
C VAL A 85 -12.50 9.86 -77.72
N MET A 86 -11.48 9.30 -78.37
CA MET A 86 -10.08 9.62 -78.06
C MET A 86 -9.64 10.91 -78.75
N GLU A 87 -10.06 12.05 -78.20
CA GLU A 87 -9.62 13.38 -78.64
C GLU A 87 -8.23 13.75 -78.09
N HIS A 88 -7.73 14.95 -78.43
CA HIS A 88 -6.45 15.46 -77.97
C HIS A 88 -6.29 15.44 -76.43
N GLU A 89 -7.37 15.57 -75.67
CA GLU A 89 -7.35 15.53 -74.20
C GLU A 89 -7.13 14.12 -73.61
N TYR A 90 -7.30 13.06 -74.41
CA TYR A 90 -7.11 11.67 -73.95
C TYR A 90 -5.70 11.43 -73.39
N TYR A 91 -4.68 11.93 -74.09
CA TYR A 91 -3.28 11.78 -73.67
C TYR A 91 -2.98 12.56 -72.39
N THR A 92 -3.60 13.72 -72.21
CA THR A 92 -3.51 14.51 -70.98
C THR A 92 -4.14 13.75 -69.81
N GLY A 93 -5.33 13.15 -69.99
CA GLY A 93 -5.96 12.31 -68.97
C GLY A 93 -5.10 11.11 -68.57
N LEU A 94 -4.50 10.42 -69.55
CA LEU A 94 -3.61 9.27 -69.30
C LEU A 94 -2.36 9.68 -68.51
N SER A 95 -1.75 10.82 -68.84
CA SER A 95 -0.60 11.36 -68.08
C SER A 95 -0.96 11.72 -66.63
N LEU A 96 -2.16 12.28 -66.39
CA LEU A 96 -2.63 12.61 -65.06
C LEU A 96 -2.86 11.35 -64.21
N ILE A 97 -3.48 10.32 -64.78
CA ILE A 97 -3.70 9.04 -64.10
C ILE A 97 -2.37 8.39 -63.72
N LEU A 98 -1.38 8.39 -64.62
CA LEU A 98 -0.04 7.88 -64.31
C LEU A 98 0.65 8.69 -63.20
N MET A 99 0.53 10.02 -63.23
CA MET A 99 1.07 10.88 -62.19
C MET A 99 0.44 10.58 -60.82
N VAL A 100 -0.89 10.46 -60.76
CA VAL A 100 -1.63 10.13 -59.52
C VAL A 100 -1.27 8.73 -59.03
N TYR A 101 -1.15 7.75 -59.93
CA TYR A 101 -0.73 6.39 -59.57
C TYR A 101 0.69 6.35 -58.98
N TYR A 102 1.64 7.03 -59.62
CA TYR A 102 3.01 7.12 -59.10
C TYR A 102 3.05 7.88 -57.77
N GLY A 103 2.29 8.98 -57.66
CA GLY A 103 2.20 9.78 -56.44
C GLY A 103 1.66 9.00 -55.26
N THR A 104 0.54 8.30 -55.44
CA THR A 104 -0.11 7.51 -54.38
C THR A 104 0.73 6.30 -53.97
N THR A 105 1.39 5.61 -54.90
CA THR A 105 2.23 4.43 -54.57
C THR A 105 3.54 4.80 -53.87
N LYS A 106 4.17 5.95 -54.21
CA LYS A 106 5.45 6.35 -53.60
C LYS A 106 5.30 7.21 -52.35
N PHE A 107 4.35 8.15 -52.33
CA PHE A 107 4.15 9.06 -51.19
C PHE A 107 3.08 8.57 -50.21
N GLY A 108 2.13 7.74 -50.66
CA GLY A 108 1.08 7.15 -49.82
C GLY A 108 1.59 6.53 -48.52
N PRO A 109 2.55 5.58 -48.53
CA PRO A 109 3.01 4.93 -47.30
C PRO A 109 3.71 5.90 -46.34
N LYS A 110 4.42 6.91 -46.87
CA LYS A 110 5.10 7.92 -46.03
C LYS A 110 4.09 8.86 -45.36
N ILE A 111 3.07 9.28 -46.10
CA ILE A 111 2.00 10.13 -45.57
C ILE A 111 1.18 9.34 -44.55
N ALA A 112 0.80 8.09 -44.85
CA ALA A 112 0.08 7.22 -43.91
C ALA A 112 0.84 7.07 -42.58
N ALA A 113 2.12 6.70 -42.63
CA ALA A 113 2.95 6.56 -41.42
C ALA A 113 3.10 7.88 -40.63
N TRP A 114 3.09 9.04 -41.30
CA TRP A 114 3.14 10.33 -40.62
C TRP A 114 1.81 10.65 -39.91
N LEU A 115 0.65 10.39 -40.56
CA LEU A 115 -0.67 10.55 -39.95
C LEU A 115 -0.87 9.59 -38.77
N ASP A 116 -0.50 8.32 -38.93
CA ASP A 116 -0.64 7.31 -37.88
C ASP A 116 0.18 7.70 -36.64
N LYS A 117 1.40 8.21 -36.83
CA LYS A 117 2.24 8.70 -35.73
C LYS A 117 1.62 9.89 -34.98
N GLU A 118 0.93 10.80 -35.68
CA GLU A 118 0.26 11.94 -35.04
C GLU A 118 -0.95 11.46 -34.20
N VAL A 119 -1.72 10.51 -34.72
CA VAL A 119 -2.81 9.88 -33.99
C VAL A 119 -2.29 9.15 -32.74
N ASP A 120 -1.23 8.35 -32.87
CA ASP A 120 -0.60 7.65 -31.75
C ASP A 120 -0.05 8.62 -30.68
N ALA A 121 0.49 9.76 -31.11
CA ALA A 121 0.98 10.79 -30.20
C ALA A 121 -0.16 11.41 -29.37
N ILE A 122 -1.31 11.68 -30.00
CA ILE A 122 -2.51 12.20 -29.32
C ILE A 122 -3.07 11.14 -28.35
N GLU A 123 -3.21 9.89 -28.81
CA GLU A 123 -3.72 8.79 -27.99
C GLU A 123 -2.82 8.50 -26.78
N SER A 124 -1.51 8.45 -26.98
CA SER A 124 -0.56 8.27 -25.89
C SER A 124 -0.54 9.46 -24.92
N GLY A 125 -0.74 10.68 -25.40
CA GLY A 125 -0.90 11.87 -24.54
C GLY A 125 -2.11 11.77 -23.63
N TRP A 126 -3.26 11.37 -24.18
CA TRP A 126 -4.49 11.17 -23.38
C TRP A 126 -4.38 10.01 -22.41
N ASN A 127 -3.76 8.89 -22.83
CA ASN A 127 -3.54 7.75 -21.94
C ASN A 127 -2.60 8.10 -20.78
N LYS A 128 -1.51 8.83 -21.04
CA LYS A 128 -0.60 9.32 -19.99
C LYS A 128 -1.30 10.23 -18.99
N GLY A 129 -2.07 11.22 -19.47
CA GLY A 129 -2.82 12.11 -18.56
C GLY A 129 -3.82 11.35 -17.68
N ARG A 130 -4.45 10.30 -18.22
CA ARG A 130 -5.32 9.41 -17.45
C ARG A 130 -4.53 8.60 -16.40
N GLU A 131 -3.39 8.04 -16.77
CA GLU A 131 -2.53 7.28 -15.85
C GLU A 131 -1.96 8.15 -14.73
N GLU A 132 -1.51 9.36 -15.05
CA GLU A 132 -1.05 10.36 -14.07
C GLU A 132 -2.17 10.70 -13.08
N CYS A 133 -3.37 11.01 -13.57
CA CYS A 133 -4.52 11.28 -12.70
C CYS A 133 -4.86 10.07 -11.81
N LEU A 134 -4.81 8.84 -12.34
CA LEU A 134 -5.01 7.63 -11.53
C LEU A 134 -3.93 7.46 -10.46
N ASN A 135 -2.67 7.77 -10.77
CA ASN A 135 -1.57 7.66 -9.82
C ASN A 135 -1.68 8.75 -8.73
N ASP A 136 -2.04 9.97 -9.09
CA ASP A 136 -2.27 11.06 -8.14
C ASP A 136 -3.41 10.72 -7.17
N LEU A 137 -4.51 10.16 -7.68
CA LEU A 137 -5.63 9.71 -6.86
C LEU A 137 -5.22 8.55 -5.93
N LYS A 138 -4.40 7.61 -6.39
CA LYS A 138 -3.86 6.52 -5.54
C LYS A 138 -2.97 7.07 -4.42
N ASN A 139 -2.06 7.99 -4.76
CA ASN A 139 -1.17 8.63 -3.79
C ASN A 139 -1.96 9.43 -2.74
N ALA A 140 -3.00 10.14 -3.16
CA ALA A 140 -3.90 10.84 -2.24
C ALA A 140 -4.63 9.88 -1.29
N ILE A 141 -5.14 8.75 -1.81
CA ILE A 141 -5.78 7.71 -0.97
C ILE A 141 -4.80 7.12 0.04
N GLU A 142 -3.55 6.85 -0.35
CA GLU A 142 -2.51 6.34 0.54
C GLU A 142 -2.15 7.35 1.63
N SER A 143 -1.98 8.62 1.26
CA SER A 143 -1.74 9.71 2.22
C SER A 143 -2.86 9.86 3.25
N GLU A 144 -4.12 9.75 2.82
CA GLU A 144 -5.29 9.80 3.71
C GLU A 144 -5.35 8.59 4.65
N LYS A 145 -5.01 7.38 4.17
CA LYS A 145 -4.93 6.19 5.03
C LYS A 145 -3.86 6.36 6.11
N ASP A 146 -2.71 6.90 5.76
CA ASP A 146 -1.65 7.21 6.71
C ASP A 146 -2.09 8.27 7.74
N ALA A 147 -2.82 9.29 7.30
CA ALA A 147 -3.36 10.32 8.20
C ALA A 147 -4.37 9.72 9.19
N GLN A 148 -5.27 8.84 8.74
CA GLN A 148 -6.19 8.10 9.61
C GLN A 148 -5.45 7.21 10.59
N TRP A 149 -4.40 6.50 10.16
CA TRP A 149 -3.56 5.69 11.03
C TRP A 149 -2.89 6.54 12.12
N ARG A 150 -2.33 7.71 11.76
CA ARG A 150 -1.73 8.64 12.71
C ARG A 150 -2.74 9.16 13.73
N ALA A 151 -3.96 9.47 13.29
CA ALA A 151 -5.03 9.92 14.18
C ALA A 151 -5.38 8.84 15.22
N ASN A 152 -5.53 7.58 14.80
CA ASN A 152 -5.75 6.45 15.69
C ASN A 152 -4.56 6.22 16.65
N GLY A 153 -3.32 6.40 16.15
CA GLY A 153 -2.11 6.29 16.96
C GLY A 153 -2.01 7.33 18.08
N GLN A 154 -2.59 8.52 17.88
CA GLN A 154 -2.59 9.57 18.90
C GLN A 154 -3.42 9.18 20.14
N GLU A 155 -4.55 8.48 19.94
CA GLU A 155 -5.37 7.99 21.05
C GLU A 155 -4.59 6.97 21.89
N LEU A 156 -3.91 6.02 21.24
CA LEU A 156 -3.04 5.04 21.90
C LEU A 156 -1.90 5.71 22.66
N LEU A 157 -1.29 6.74 22.09
CA LEU A 157 -0.22 7.50 22.74
C LEU A 157 -0.72 8.20 24.01
N ILE A 158 -1.92 8.78 23.98
CA ILE A 158 -2.54 9.39 25.15
C ILE A 158 -2.87 8.34 26.21
N ALA A 159 -3.40 7.17 25.82
CA ALA A 159 -3.67 6.07 26.73
C ALA A 159 -2.38 5.58 27.42
N ALA A 160 -1.31 5.35 26.65
CA ALA A 160 -0.01 4.94 27.18
C ALA A 160 0.57 5.99 28.15
N LYS A 161 0.42 7.29 27.87
CA LYS A 161 0.84 8.36 28.79
C LYS A 161 0.04 8.33 30.11
N LYS A 162 -1.27 8.13 30.05
CA LYS A 162 -2.12 8.02 31.25
C LYS A 162 -1.70 6.83 32.10
N GLU A 163 -1.52 5.66 31.48
CA GLU A 163 -1.06 4.45 32.17
C GLU A 163 0.33 4.64 32.80
N ASN A 164 1.27 5.28 32.10
CA ASN A 164 2.59 5.55 32.65
C ASN A 164 2.53 6.41 33.92
N VAL A 165 1.71 7.48 33.91
CA VAL A 165 1.51 8.32 35.10
C VAL A 165 0.87 7.54 36.26
N LEU A 166 -0.11 6.67 35.97
CA LEU A 166 -0.71 5.80 36.99
C LEU A 166 0.32 4.84 37.59
N LEU A 167 1.15 4.21 36.75
CA LEU A 167 2.22 3.32 37.20
C LEU A 167 3.24 4.07 38.07
N GLN A 168 3.63 5.29 37.70
CA GLN A 168 4.52 6.12 38.52
C GLN A 168 3.89 6.46 39.87
N LEU A 169 2.59 6.79 39.90
CA LEU A 169 1.88 7.08 41.15
C LEU A 169 1.82 5.85 42.06
N GLU A 170 1.50 4.70 41.49
CA GLU A 170 1.49 3.43 42.22
C GLU A 170 2.89 3.02 42.72
N ALA A 171 3.93 3.24 41.92
CA ALA A 171 5.31 2.98 42.30
C ALA A 171 5.71 3.85 43.49
N ALA A 172 5.44 5.15 43.45
CA ALA A 172 5.72 6.07 44.54
C ALA A 172 4.92 5.73 45.81
N TYR A 173 3.67 5.28 45.67
CA TYR A 173 2.87 4.80 46.80
C TYR A 173 3.48 3.56 47.45
N ARG A 174 3.85 2.54 46.65
CA ARG A 174 4.50 1.32 47.16
C ARG A 174 5.88 1.62 47.79
N GLU A 175 6.65 2.52 47.19
CA GLU A 175 7.93 2.97 47.74
C GLU A 175 7.76 3.60 49.13
N ARG A 176 6.77 4.49 49.30
CA ARG A 176 6.47 5.10 50.61
C ARG A 176 6.05 4.07 51.65
N MET A 177 5.21 3.09 51.28
CA MET A 177 4.84 1.99 52.18
C MET A 177 6.05 1.15 52.57
N MET A 178 6.92 0.83 51.62
CA MET A 178 8.14 0.05 51.88
C MET A 178 9.14 0.81 52.74
N MET A 179 9.24 2.13 52.58
CA MET A 179 10.05 2.98 53.46
C MET A 179 9.56 2.89 54.91
N VAL A 180 8.26 3.06 55.15
CA VAL A 180 7.68 2.97 56.49
C VAL A 180 7.88 1.58 57.09
N TYR A 181 7.64 0.52 56.30
CA TYR A 181 7.89 -0.85 56.72
C TYR A 181 9.35 -1.08 57.10
N GLY A 182 10.29 -0.60 56.28
CA GLY A 182 11.73 -0.68 56.53
C GLY A 182 12.15 0.03 57.81
N GLU A 183 11.62 1.24 58.06
CA GLU A 183 11.91 2.00 59.29
C GLU A 183 11.36 1.33 60.55
N VAL A 184 10.14 0.80 60.50
CA VAL A 184 9.55 0.07 61.63
C VAL A 184 10.34 -1.20 61.92
N LYS A 185 10.68 -1.97 60.88
CA LYS A 185 11.52 -3.17 61.02
C LYS A 185 12.87 -2.82 61.63
N ARG A 186 13.54 -1.77 61.15
CA ARG A 186 14.82 -1.31 61.68
C ARG A 186 14.77 -1.00 63.17
N ARG A 187 13.69 -0.39 63.66
CA ARG A 187 13.48 -0.13 65.10
C ARG A 187 13.27 -1.41 65.89
N LEU A 188 12.53 -2.37 65.35
CA LEU A 188 12.28 -3.66 66.00
C LEU A 188 13.56 -4.50 66.07
N ASP A 189 14.29 -4.60 64.96
CA ASP A 189 15.57 -5.28 64.87
C ASP A 189 16.58 -4.67 65.85
N TYR A 190 16.61 -3.33 65.98
CA TYR A 190 17.44 -2.65 66.97
C TYR A 190 17.12 -3.07 68.41
N GLN A 191 15.84 -3.17 68.78
CA GLN A 191 15.45 -3.60 70.14
C GLN A 191 15.80 -5.07 70.40
N LEU A 192 15.61 -5.93 69.39
CA LEU A 192 15.98 -7.33 69.47
C LEU A 192 17.50 -7.50 69.65
N GLU A 193 18.31 -6.79 68.86
CA GLU A 193 19.77 -6.80 68.99
C GLU A 193 20.25 -6.23 70.32
N LYS A 194 19.64 -5.14 70.81
CA LYS A 194 19.93 -4.60 72.14
C LYS A 194 19.70 -5.65 73.24
N THR A 195 18.56 -6.34 73.19
CA THR A 195 18.21 -7.40 74.15
C THR A 195 19.19 -8.58 74.08
N ASN A 196 19.57 -8.99 72.86
CA ASN A 196 20.55 -10.06 72.66
C ASN A 196 21.94 -9.66 73.17
N LEU A 197 22.34 -8.40 72.97
CA LEU A 197 23.60 -7.85 73.45
C LEU A 197 23.62 -7.78 74.98
N GLU A 198 22.55 -7.30 75.63
CA GLU A 198 22.42 -7.28 77.09
C GLU A 198 22.55 -8.69 77.69
N ARG A 199 21.86 -9.68 77.12
CA ARG A 199 21.99 -11.09 77.53
C ARG A 199 23.44 -11.60 77.38
N ARG A 200 24.10 -11.25 76.28
CA ARG A 200 25.50 -11.63 76.04
C ARG A 200 26.46 -10.99 77.04
N ILE A 201 26.27 -9.71 77.36
CA ILE A 201 27.07 -9.01 78.39
C ILE A 201 26.81 -9.63 79.77
N ALA A 202 25.55 -9.86 80.14
CA ALA A 202 25.20 -10.47 81.43
C ALA A 202 25.81 -11.87 81.56
N GLN A 203 25.74 -12.70 80.51
CA GLN A 203 26.38 -14.01 80.47
C GLN A 203 27.90 -13.90 80.63
N LYS A 204 28.55 -12.97 79.91
CA LYS A 204 30.00 -12.77 80.01
C LYS A 204 30.40 -12.34 81.42
N ASN A 205 29.73 -11.34 82.00
CA ASN A 205 29.98 -10.90 83.36
C ASN A 205 29.74 -12.01 84.39
N MET A 206 28.71 -12.83 84.21
CA MET A 206 28.44 -13.99 85.07
C MET A 206 29.57 -15.01 85.00
N VAL A 207 30.02 -15.36 83.79
CA VAL A 207 31.16 -16.28 83.60
C VAL A 207 32.43 -15.71 84.24
N ASP A 208 32.75 -14.44 83.99
CA ASP A 208 33.93 -13.77 84.56
C ASP A 208 33.84 -13.74 86.10
N TRP A 209 32.66 -13.48 86.68
CA TRP A 209 32.45 -13.49 88.13
C TRP A 209 32.60 -14.90 88.74
N ILE A 210 32.05 -15.93 88.10
CA ILE A 210 32.21 -17.32 88.53
C ILE A 210 33.69 -17.71 88.47
N VAL A 211 34.37 -17.44 87.36
CA VAL A 211 35.81 -17.73 87.20
C VAL A 211 36.62 -17.01 88.27
N ALA A 212 36.37 -15.71 88.50
CA ALA A 212 37.07 -14.93 89.50
C ALA A 212 36.82 -15.40 90.94
N ASN A 213 35.64 -15.90 91.28
CA ASN A 213 35.37 -16.44 92.60
C ASN A 213 35.94 -17.84 92.77
N VAL A 214 35.89 -18.68 91.74
CA VAL A 214 36.53 -20.01 91.77
C VAL A 214 38.05 -19.85 91.94
N THR A 215 38.70 -18.96 91.20
CA THR A 215 40.14 -18.71 91.36
C THR A 215 40.50 -18.13 92.73
N LYS A 216 39.64 -17.29 93.33
CA LYS A 216 39.83 -16.79 94.70
C LYS A 216 39.57 -17.84 95.79
N ALA A 217 38.65 -18.76 95.55
CA ALA A 217 38.27 -19.80 96.52
C ALA A 217 39.26 -20.97 96.55
N ILE A 218 39.98 -21.20 95.46
CA ILE A 218 41.09 -22.16 95.42
C ILE A 218 42.19 -21.67 96.36
N THR A 219 42.35 -22.35 97.49
CA THR A 219 43.46 -22.09 98.41
C THR A 219 44.72 -22.83 97.93
N PRO A 220 45.94 -22.33 98.23
CA PRO A 220 47.18 -23.00 97.82
C PRO A 220 47.31 -24.43 98.37
N ASP A 221 46.61 -24.75 99.46
CA ASP A 221 46.54 -26.12 99.99
C ASP A 221 45.63 -27.03 99.15
N GLN A 222 44.54 -26.51 98.57
CA GLN A 222 43.70 -27.25 97.64
C GLN A 222 44.40 -27.50 96.30
N GLU A 223 45.26 -26.59 95.83
CA GLU A 223 46.08 -26.83 94.64
C GLU A 223 47.04 -28.00 94.85
N LYS A 224 47.71 -28.07 96.01
CA LYS A 224 48.58 -29.20 96.36
C LYS A 224 47.80 -30.51 96.43
N GLN A 225 46.65 -30.54 97.10
CA GLN A 225 45.80 -31.74 97.15
C GLN A 225 45.30 -32.17 95.77
N THR A 226 45.05 -31.22 94.88
CA THR A 226 44.66 -31.51 93.50
C THR A 226 45.83 -32.08 92.70
N LEU A 227 47.05 -31.56 92.88
CA LEU A 227 48.27 -32.13 92.28
C LEU A 227 48.54 -33.55 92.78
N ASP A 228 48.41 -33.78 94.09
CA ASP A 228 48.55 -35.12 94.67
C ASP A 228 47.51 -36.10 94.11
N ARG A 229 46.27 -35.63 93.91
CA ARG A 229 45.22 -36.41 93.28
C ARG A 229 45.49 -36.67 91.79
N CYS A 230 46.04 -35.71 91.05
CA CYS A 230 46.48 -35.92 89.67
C CYS A 230 47.64 -36.92 89.58
N ILE A 231 48.58 -36.91 90.54
CA ILE A 231 49.64 -37.92 90.65
C ILE A 231 49.03 -39.30 90.93
N ALA A 232 48.04 -39.38 91.82
CA ALA A 232 47.31 -40.62 92.09
C ALA A 232 46.54 -41.13 90.85
N ASP A 233 45.88 -40.25 90.11
CA ASP A 233 45.14 -40.61 88.89
C ASP A 233 46.09 -41.04 87.76
N LEU A 234 47.25 -40.38 87.61
CA LEU A 234 48.31 -40.80 86.68
C LEU A 234 48.94 -42.14 87.09
N ALA A 235 49.16 -42.36 88.39
CA ALA A 235 49.65 -43.65 88.89
C ALA A 235 48.62 -44.77 88.64
N ALA A 236 47.33 -44.48 88.78
CA ALA A 236 46.24 -45.42 88.48
C ALA A 236 46.11 -45.70 86.97
N LEU A 237 46.36 -44.71 86.11
CA LEU A 237 46.39 -44.86 84.65
C LEU A 237 47.65 -45.56 84.15
N ALA A 238 48.81 -45.36 84.78
CA ALA A 238 50.08 -46.01 84.44
C ALA A 238 50.21 -47.43 85.03
N GLY A 239 49.38 -47.77 86.02
CA GLY A 239 49.23 -49.13 86.56
C GLY A 239 48.27 -50.02 85.76
N LYS A 240 47.65 -49.48 84.70
CA LYS A 240 47.01 -50.25 83.62
C LYS A 240 47.95 -50.37 82.43
#